data_AF-A0A540LT64-F1
#
_entry.id   AF-A0A540LT64-F1
#
_cell.length_a   1.000
_cell.length_b   1.000
_cell.length_c   1.000
_cell.angle_alpha   90.00
_cell.angle_beta   90.00
_cell.angle_gamma   90.00
#
_symmetry.space_group_name_H-M   'P 1'
#
loop_
_entity.id
_entity.type
_entity.pdbx_description
1 polymer ?
#
loop_
_entity_poly.entity_id
_entity_poly.type
_entity_poly.pdbx_seq_one_letter_code
_entity_poly.pdbx_strand_id
1 'polypeptide(L)' 'MENTKDLNAGKLGSIWEGPYEVTEAFGKGAYKLRHVETGQYVPRPWNAIHLRKYHI' A
#
# COMPACT_ATOMS: atom_id res chain seq x y z
N MET A 1 13.47 2.02 -11.17
CA MET A 1 13.39 1.92 -9.69
C MET A 1 12.54 0.71 -9.41
N GLU A 2 13.21 -0.44 -9.42
CA GLU A 2 12.60 -1.75 -9.30
C GLU A 2 12.26 -2.01 -7.84
N ASN A 3 11.00 -2.32 -7.55
CA ASN A 3 10.63 -2.94 -6.29
C ASN A 3 11.08 -4.41 -6.37
N THR A 4 12.35 -4.64 -6.04
CA THR A 4 12.88 -5.98 -5.90
C THR A 4 12.07 -6.67 -4.80
N LYS A 5 11.26 -7.64 -5.21
CA LYS A 5 10.66 -8.62 -4.32
C LYS A 5 11.78 -9.24 -3.49
N ASP A 6 11.92 -8.80 -2.24
CA ASP A 6 12.70 -9.51 -1.23
C ASP A 6 11.94 -10.82 -0.93
N LEU A 7 12.13 -11.80 -1.81
CA LEU A 7 11.63 -13.17 -1.73
C LEU A 7 12.18 -13.91 -0.49
N ASN A 8 13.02 -13.25 0.31
CA ASN A 8 13.67 -13.80 1.49
C ASN A 8 13.00 -13.42 2.82
N ALA A 9 11.74 -12.98 2.80
CA ALA A 9 10.99 -12.74 4.03
C ALA A 9 10.13 -13.98 4.34
N GLY A 10 10.79 -15.05 4.81
CA GLY A 10 10.16 -16.34 5.06
C GLY A 10 9.00 -16.27 6.06
N LYS A 11 7.82 -16.82 5.70
CA LYS A 11 6.57 -17.01 6.50
C LYS A 11 5.97 -15.78 7.24
N LEU A 12 6.74 -14.71 7.42
CA LEU A 12 6.47 -13.43 8.06
C LEU A 12 6.87 -12.28 7.13
N GLY A 13 7.02 -12.56 5.83
CA GLY A 13 7.26 -11.55 4.85
C GLY A 13 6.11 -10.58 4.79
N SER A 14 6.47 -9.30 4.89
CA SER A 14 5.64 -8.15 4.54
C SER A 14 4.74 -8.49 3.35
N ILE A 15 3.46 -8.78 3.59
CA ILE A 15 2.43 -9.00 2.56
C ILE A 15 2.05 -7.70 1.82
N TRP A 16 2.91 -6.69 1.90
CA TRP A 16 2.69 -5.38 1.30
C TRP A 16 3.02 -5.49 -0.18
N GLU A 17 1.98 -5.42 -1.02
CA GLU A 17 2.09 -5.61 -2.47
C GLU A 17 2.90 -4.50 -3.18
N GLY A 18 3.19 -3.39 -2.49
CA GLY A 18 4.01 -2.29 -2.99
C GLY A 18 3.67 -0.95 -2.35
N PRO A 19 4.32 0.14 -2.79
CA PRO A 19 4.01 1.49 -2.38
C PRO A 19 2.69 1.94 -2.99
N TYR A 20 1.79 2.36 -2.12
CA TYR A 20 0.52 2.98 -2.48
C TYR A 20 0.54 4.45 -2.13
N GLU A 21 -0.03 5.26 -3.01
CA GLU A 21 -0.31 6.66 -2.74
C GLU A 21 -1.74 6.79 -2.20
N VAL A 22 -1.91 7.55 -1.13
CA VAL A 22 -3.24 7.91 -0.61
C VAL A 22 -3.77 9.05 -1.46
N THR A 23 -4.86 8.81 -2.20
CA THR A 23 -5.46 9.81 -3.10
C THR A 23 -6.65 10.52 -2.49
N GLU A 24 -7.37 9.88 -1.58
CA GLU A 24 -8.54 10.45 -0.91
C GLU A 24 -8.67 9.87 0.50
N ALA A 25 -9.05 10.71 1.46
CA ALA A 25 -9.38 10.29 2.81
C ALA A 25 -10.91 10.23 2.98
N PHE A 26 -11.42 9.05 3.28
CA PHE A 26 -12.77 8.86 3.78
C PHE A 26 -12.79 9.07 5.29
N GLY A 27 -13.74 9.88 5.77
CA GLY A 27 -13.97 10.06 7.20
C GLY A 27 -14.12 8.69 7.89
N LYS A 28 -13.47 8.52 9.05
CA LYS A 28 -13.26 7.25 9.80
C LYS A 28 -11.99 6.46 9.46
N GLY A 29 -10.99 7.10 8.85
CA GLY A 29 -9.68 6.48 8.64
C GLY A 29 -9.70 5.42 7.56
N ALA A 30 -10.56 5.58 6.55
CA ALA A 30 -10.50 4.82 5.32
C ALA A 30 -9.85 5.69 4.24
N TYR A 31 -9.09 5.10 3.33
CA TYR A 31 -8.32 5.82 2.32
C TYR A 31 -8.47 5.16 0.96
N LYS A 32 -8.64 5.97 -0.09
CA LYS A 32 -8.41 5.48 -1.44
C LYS A 32 -6.91 5.37 -1.66
N LEU A 33 -6.51 4.20 -2.12
CA LEU A 33 -5.14 3.94 -2.51
C LEU A 33 -5.04 3.93 -4.02
N ARG A 34 -3.92 4.40 -4.53
CA ARG A 34 -3.51 4.27 -5.91
C ARG A 34 -2.14 3.60 -5.95
N HIS A 35 -2.01 2.56 -6.76
CA HIS A 35 -0.71 1.95 -7.02
C HIS A 35 0.21 2.99 -7.65
N VAL A 36 1.36 3.26 -7.04
CA VAL A 36 2.31 4.26 -7.56
C VAL A 36 2.90 3.80 -8.90
N GLU A 37 3.13 2.50 -9.06
CA GLU A 37 3.77 1.93 -10.26
C GLU A 37 2.80 1.84 -11.45
N THR A 38 1.57 1.37 -11.22
CA THR A 38 0.60 1.16 -12.31
C THR A 38 -0.37 2.33 -12.48
N GLY A 39 -0.42 3.26 -11.51
CA GLY A 39 -1.39 4.36 -11.49
C GLY A 39 -2.84 3.92 -11.28
N GLN A 40 -3.10 2.63 -11.02
CA GLN A 40 -4.45 2.09 -10.85
C GLN A 40 -4.98 2.36 -9.44
N TYR A 41 -6.26 2.68 -9.36
CA TYR A 41 -6.95 2.84 -8.08
C TYR A 41 -7.34 1.48 -7.51
N VAL A 42 -7.17 1.33 -6.20
CA VAL A 42 -7.68 0.16 -5.50
C VAL A 42 -9.20 0.31 -5.38
N PRO A 43 -9.99 -0.66 -5.88
CA PRO A 43 -11.44 -0.52 -6.03
C PRO A 43 -12.17 -0.37 -4.69
N ARG A 44 -11.57 -0.82 -3.59
CA ARG A 44 -12.10 -0.66 -2.23
C ARG A 44 -11.23 0.29 -1.42
N PRO A 45 -11.83 1.17 -0.61
CA PRO A 45 -11.06 1.99 0.32
C PRO A 45 -10.42 1.09 1.40
N TRP A 46 -9.19 1.42 1.77
CA TRP A 46 -8.41 0.70 2.77
C TRP A 46 -8.43 1.42 4.10
N ASN A 47 -8.61 0.67 5.19
CA ASN A 47 -8.54 1.25 6.52
C ASN A 47 -7.09 1.58 6.91
N ALA A 48 -6.89 2.67 7.66
CA ALA A 48 -5.62 3.11 8.25
C ALA A 48 -4.89 1.99 9.00
N ILE A 49 -5.64 1.10 9.66
CA ILE A 49 -5.12 -0.05 10.41
C ILE A 49 -4.34 -1.00 9.49
N HIS A 50 -4.72 -1.06 8.21
CA HIS A 50 -4.05 -1.86 7.19
C HIS A 50 -3.09 -1.02 6.34
N LEU A 51 -2.65 0.15 6.81
CA LEU A 51 -1.65 0.96 6.12
C LEU A 51 -0.46 1.19 7.04
N ARG A 52 0.75 1.10 6.48
CA ARG A 52 1.97 1.50 7.17
C ARG A 52 2.54 2.71 6.46
N LYS A 53 2.90 3.76 7.22
CA LYS A 53 3.61 4.91 6.66
C LYS A 53 4.99 4.45 6.21
N TYR A 54 5.29 4.68 4.94
CA TYR A 54 6.63 4.53 4.41
C TYR A 54 7.42 5.81 4.75
N HIS A 55 8.47 5.67 5.56
CA HIS A 55 9.43 6.74 5.82
C HIS A 55 10.67 6.45 4.96
N ILE A 56 11.06 7.43 4.15
CA ILE A 56 12.34 7.46 3.44
C ILE A 56 13.44 8.02 4.34
#